data_AF-A0A925I4W1-F1
#
_entry.id   AF-A0A925I4W1-F1
#
_cell.length_a   1.000
_cell.length_b   1.000
_cell.length_c   1.000
_cell.angle_alpha   90.00
_cell.angle_beta   90.00
_cell.angle_gamma   90.00
#
_symmetry.space_group_name_H-M   'P 1'
#
loop_
_entity.id
_entity.type
_entity.pdbx_description
1 polymer ?
#
loop_
_entity_poly.entity_id
_entity_poly.type
_entity_poly.pdbx_seq_one_letter_code
_entity_poly.pdbx_strand_id
1 'polypeptide(L)'
;MEEKGFKCELSYIIDEEADKIFYSSGNFSGKLGILRKAIKKRKADVRRYNDFDVVFVQREALMIGSTYFERKIKSSKAKFVFDFDDSIWLMDTSDGNKKWEWLKKPGKTSEIIS
;
A
#
# COMPACT_ATOMS: atom_id res chain seq x y z
N MET A 1 -3.07 13.05 -18.11
CA MET A 1 -1.92 13.58 -17.32
C MET A 1 -0.75 13.88 -18.24
N GLU A 2 -0.40 12.96 -19.13
CA GLU A 2 0.65 13.17 -20.15
C GLU A 2 0.39 14.36 -21.07
N GLU A 3 -0.86 14.54 -21.55
CA GLU A 3 -1.26 15.73 -22.33
C GLU A 3 -1.08 17.06 -21.59
N LYS A 4 -1.02 17.02 -20.26
CA LYS A 4 -0.76 18.19 -19.40
C LYS A 4 0.72 18.30 -18.99
N GLY A 5 1.61 17.51 -19.59
CA GLY A 5 3.05 17.50 -19.34
C GLY A 5 3.52 16.66 -18.15
N PHE A 6 2.63 15.88 -17.51
CA PHE A 6 3.01 15.02 -16.38
C PHE A 6 3.41 13.63 -16.87
N LYS A 7 4.61 13.18 -16.49
CA LYS A 7 5.02 11.78 -16.62
C LYS A 7 4.59 11.02 -15.38
N CYS A 8 3.81 9.95 -15.55
CA CYS A 8 3.31 9.15 -14.44
C CYS A 8 3.83 7.71 -14.55
N GLU A 9 4.15 7.12 -13.40
CA GLU A 9 4.49 5.70 -13.32
C GLU A 9 3.58 5.01 -12.30
N LEU A 10 2.97 3.89 -12.70
CA LEU A 10 2.13 3.09 -11.82
C LEU A 10 2.96 2.00 -11.14
N SER A 11 2.90 1.97 -9.81
CA SER A 11 3.52 0.93 -9.00
C SER A 11 2.48 0.20 -8.14
N TYR A 12 1.65 -0.63 -8.79
CA TYR A 12 0.68 -1.51 -8.13
C TYR A 12 1.37 -2.70 -7.45
N ILE A 13 0.92 -3.07 -6.24
CA ILE A 13 1.46 -4.19 -5.44
C ILE A 13 0.77 -5.53 -5.71
N ILE A 14 -0.42 -5.49 -6.31
CA ILE A 14 -1.20 -6.64 -6.74
C ILE A 14 -1.47 -6.42 -8.22
N ASP A 15 -1.08 -7.38 -9.05
CA ASP A 15 -1.40 -7.44 -10.47
C ASP A 15 -2.64 -8.33 -10.69
N GLU A 16 -3.18 -8.36 -11.92
CA GLU A 16 -4.43 -9.05 -12.23
C GLU A 16 -4.42 -10.55 -11.86
N GLU A 17 -3.28 -11.21 -12.02
CA GLU A 17 -3.11 -12.62 -11.64
C GLU A 17 -3.09 -12.80 -10.12
N ALA A 18 -2.35 -11.94 -9.41
CA ALA A 18 -2.31 -11.95 -7.95
C ALA A 18 -3.67 -11.61 -7.35
N ASP A 19 -4.47 -10.75 -8.00
CA ASP A 19 -5.78 -10.32 -7.52
C ASP A 19 -6.74 -11.51 -7.37
N LYS A 20 -6.80 -12.38 -8.37
CA LYS A 20 -7.61 -13.62 -8.36
C LYS A 20 -7.23 -14.52 -7.18
N ILE A 21 -5.94 -14.64 -6.88
CA ILE A 21 -5.44 -15.42 -5.74
C ILE A 21 -5.75 -14.72 -4.42
N PHE A 22 -5.60 -13.39 -4.36
CA PHE A 22 -5.78 -12.60 -3.14
C PHE A 22 -7.22 -12.67 -2.62
N TYR A 23 -8.20 -12.57 -3.52
CA TYR A 23 -9.62 -12.66 -3.17
C TYR A 23 -10.17 -14.09 -3.11
N SER A 24 -9.40 -15.10 -3.53
CA SER A 24 -9.82 -16.49 -3.37
C SER A 24 -10.00 -16.88 -1.89
N SER A 25 -11.01 -17.69 -1.59
CA SER A 25 -11.18 -18.28 -0.26
C SER A 25 -10.04 -19.27 0.03
N GLY A 26 -9.38 -19.16 1.18
CA GLY A 26 -8.23 -19.99 1.52
C GLY A 26 -6.93 -19.51 0.86
N ASN A 27 -6.11 -20.45 0.36
CA ASN A 27 -4.83 -20.19 -0.33
C ASN A 27 -3.83 -19.29 0.41
N PHE A 28 -3.50 -19.67 1.65
CA PHE A 28 -2.58 -18.89 2.49
C PHE A 28 -1.16 -18.76 1.90
N SER A 29 -0.66 -19.83 1.28
CA SER A 29 0.67 -19.84 0.64
C SER A 29 0.74 -18.86 -0.53
N GLY A 30 -0.30 -18.82 -1.37
CA GLY A 30 -0.43 -17.85 -2.47
C GLY A 30 -0.47 -16.41 -1.95
N LYS A 31 -1.30 -16.14 -0.94
CA LYS A 31 -1.39 -14.82 -0.31
C LYS A 31 -0.07 -14.37 0.33
N LEU A 32 0.65 -15.28 0.96
CA LEU A 32 1.98 -15.00 1.51
C LEU A 32 3.01 -14.73 0.40
N GLY A 33 2.90 -15.43 -0.73
CA GLY A 33 3.68 -15.16 -1.94
C GLY A 33 3.45 -13.73 -2.48
N ILE A 34 2.18 -13.32 -2.55
CA ILE A 34 1.78 -11.96 -2.95
C ILE A 34 2.37 -10.92 -2.01
N LEU A 35 2.24 -11.10 -0.70
CA LEU A 35 2.80 -10.18 0.29
C LEU A 35 4.33 -10.04 0.13
N ARG A 36 5.05 -11.16 -0.09
CA ARG A 36 6.50 -11.13 -0.33
C ARG A 36 6.86 -10.39 -1.61
N LYS A 37 6.10 -10.59 -2.71
CA LYS A 37 6.28 -9.87 -3.98
C LYS A 37 6.05 -8.37 -3.78
N ALA A 38 4.98 -8.00 -3.09
CA ALA A 38 4.65 -6.61 -2.76
C ALA A 38 5.74 -5.93 -1.91
N ILE A 39 6.26 -6.60 -0.87
CA ILE A 39 7.35 -6.07 -0.05
C ILE A 39 8.62 -5.87 -0.88
N LYS A 40 8.99 -6.83 -1.74
CA LYS A 40 10.16 -6.69 -2.63
C LYS A 40 10.00 -5.50 -3.59
N LYS A 41 8.82 -5.34 -4.19
CA LYS A 41 8.49 -4.20 -5.05
C LYS A 41 8.57 -2.88 -4.29
N ARG A 42 7.95 -2.78 -3.12
CA ARG A 42 8.02 -1.56 -2.30
C ARG A 42 9.43 -1.22 -1.80
N LYS A 43 10.25 -2.23 -1.48
CA LYS A 43 11.69 -2.01 -1.20
C LYS A 43 12.45 -1.48 -2.41
N ALA A 44 12.07 -1.85 -3.63
CA ALA A 44 12.63 -1.27 -4.84
C ALA A 44 12.14 0.17 -5.05
N ASP A 45 10.86 0.44 -4.82
CA ASP A 45 10.28 1.78 -4.90
C ASP A 45 10.95 2.77 -3.94
N VAL A 46 11.26 2.33 -2.71
CA VAL A 46 11.98 3.16 -1.73
C VAL A 46 13.29 3.72 -2.28
N ARG A 47 14.00 2.96 -3.14
CA ARG A 47 15.28 3.41 -3.71
C ARG A 47 15.13 4.54 -4.74
N ARG A 48 13.94 4.70 -5.31
CA ARG A 48 13.64 5.63 -6.40
C ARG A 48 12.65 6.72 -6.01
N TYR A 49 12.20 6.81 -4.76
CA TYR A 49 11.27 7.87 -4.35
C TYR A 49 11.82 9.29 -4.60
N ASN A 50 13.13 9.47 -4.52
CA ASN A 50 13.77 10.76 -4.81
C ASN A 50 13.81 11.11 -6.32
N ASP A 51 13.42 10.19 -7.19
CA ASP A 51 13.34 10.41 -8.64
C ASP A 51 11.98 11.01 -9.05
N PHE A 52 11.07 11.22 -8.09
CA PHE A 52 9.73 11.77 -8.30
C PHE A 52 9.54 13.10 -7.57
N ASP A 53 8.84 14.04 -8.21
CA ASP A 53 8.42 15.28 -7.55
C ASP A 53 7.25 15.04 -6.58
N VAL A 54 6.38 14.09 -6.91
CA VAL A 54 5.19 13.74 -6.15
C VAL A 54 5.05 12.22 -6.09
N VAL A 55 4.85 11.68 -4.90
CA VAL A 55 4.43 10.29 -4.70
C VAL A 55 3.01 10.30 -4.17
N PHE A 56 2.10 9.72 -4.96
CA PHE A 56 0.70 9.55 -4.62
C PHE A 56 0.46 8.10 -4.15
N VAL A 57 -0.16 7.93 -2.99
CA VAL A 57 -0.55 6.63 -2.46
C VAL A 57 -2.06 6.63 -2.23
N GLN A 58 -2.73 5.70 -2.91
CA GLN A 58 -4.15 5.44 -2.72
C GLN A 58 -4.34 4.38 -1.65
N ARG A 59 -5.08 4.73 -0.59
CA ARG A 59 -5.45 3.93 0.61
C ARG A 59 -4.27 3.45 1.44
N GLU A 60 -3.34 2.70 0.86
CA GLU A 60 -2.21 2.09 1.57
C GLU A 60 -1.02 1.84 0.64
N ALA A 61 0.21 1.99 1.15
CA ALA A 61 1.39 1.58 0.39
C ALA A 61 1.61 0.06 0.43
N LEU A 62 1.12 -0.63 1.46
CA LEU A 62 1.20 -2.08 1.59
C LEU A 62 -0.12 -2.62 2.16
N MET A 63 -0.54 -3.80 1.69
CA MET A 63 -1.80 -4.50 2.07
C MET A 63 -1.92 -4.93 3.55
N ILE A 64 -1.03 -4.46 4.43
CA ILE A 64 -1.05 -4.72 5.87
C ILE A 64 -0.92 -3.39 6.62
N GLY A 65 -1.31 -3.32 7.89
CA GLY A 65 -1.35 -2.09 8.69
C GLY A 65 0.00 -1.40 8.99
N SER A 66 1.07 -1.71 8.24
CA SER A 66 2.37 -1.07 8.37
C SER A 66 2.39 0.30 7.69
N THR A 67 2.96 1.29 8.37
CA THR A 67 3.25 2.64 7.86
C THR A 67 4.70 2.82 7.42
N TYR A 68 5.44 1.72 7.29
CA TYR A 68 6.88 1.76 7.00
C TYR A 68 7.19 2.48 5.69
N PHE A 69 6.44 2.18 4.61
CA PHE A 69 6.73 2.74 3.29
C PHE A 69 6.28 4.19 3.18
N GLU A 70 5.13 4.52 3.77
CA GLU A 70 4.62 5.89 3.91
C GLU A 70 5.63 6.79 4.64
N ARG A 71 6.21 6.30 5.75
CA ARG A 71 7.30 7.01 6.43
C ARG A 71 8.53 7.20 5.55
N LYS A 72 8.88 6.23 4.71
CA LYS A 72 10.00 6.37 3.77
C LYS A 72 9.72 7.39 2.67
N ILE A 73 8.46 7.50 2.20
CA ILE A 73 8.05 8.57 1.29
C ILE A 73 8.15 9.92 2.01
N LYS A 74 7.62 10.03 3.24
CA LYS A 74 7.72 11.26 4.06
C LYS A 74 9.15 11.71 4.31
N SER A 75 10.10 10.78 4.41
CA SER A 75 11.54 11.08 4.54
C SER A 75 12.26 11.35 3.21
N SER A 76 11.58 11.21 2.07
CA SER A 76 12.15 11.47 0.74
C SER A 76 12.01 12.94 0.35
N LYS A 77 12.59 13.34 -0.79
CA LYS A 77 12.43 14.69 -1.34
C LYS A 77 11.07 14.90 -2.03
N ALA A 78 10.36 13.81 -2.35
CA ALA A 78 9.09 13.88 -3.04
C ALA A 78 7.99 14.45 -2.14
N LYS A 79 7.07 15.23 -2.73
CA LYS A 79 5.83 15.61 -2.05
C LYS A 79 4.96 14.37 -1.87
N PHE A 80 4.57 14.10 -0.64
CA PHE A 80 3.72 12.96 -0.33
C PHE A 80 2.24 13.36 -0.38
N VAL A 81 1.48 12.74 -1.28
CA VAL A 81 0.01 12.82 -1.29
C VAL A 81 -0.54 11.45 -0.89
N PHE A 82 -1.35 11.43 0.16
CA PHE A 82 -1.95 10.21 0.69
C PHE A 82 -3.47 10.36 0.61
N ASP A 83 -4.10 9.54 -0.22
CA ASP A 83 -5.55 9.50 -0.43
C ASP A 83 -6.16 8.41 0.47
N PHE A 84 -6.94 8.82 1.48
CA PHE A 84 -7.52 7.95 2.48
C PHE A 84 -9.01 7.68 2.21
N ASP A 85 -9.43 6.46 2.50
CA ASP A 85 -10.81 5.97 2.40
C ASP A 85 -11.65 6.41 3.62
N ASP A 86 -12.96 6.65 3.47
CA ASP A 86 -13.84 7.15 4.55
C ASP A 86 -13.91 6.19 5.76
N SER A 87 -13.57 4.92 5.55
CA SER A 87 -13.60 3.85 6.56
C SER A 87 -12.28 3.64 7.31
N ILE A 88 -11.30 4.56 7.28
CA ILE A 88 -9.99 4.38 7.93
C ILE A 88 -10.05 4.08 9.45
N TRP A 89 -11.17 4.39 10.12
CA TRP A 89 -11.37 4.17 11.56
C TRP A 89 -11.96 2.79 11.87
N LEU A 90 -12.45 2.06 10.86
CA LEU A 90 -13.13 0.79 11.04
C LEU A 90 -12.18 -0.38 10.82
N MET A 91 -12.33 -1.41 11.66
CA MET A 91 -11.72 -2.71 11.39
C MET A 91 -12.52 -3.39 10.27
N ASP A 92 -11.96 -3.40 9.07
CA ASP A 92 -12.52 -4.11 7.92
C ASP A 92 -12.38 -5.64 8.12
N THR A 93 -13.16 -6.23 9.01
CA THR A 93 -13.10 -7.66 9.31
C THR A 93 -14.27 -8.42 8.72
N SER A 94 -13.98 -9.64 8.26
CA SER A 94 -14.95 -10.65 7.84
C SER A 94 -14.54 -11.99 8.42
N ASP A 95 -15.43 -13.00 8.38
CA ASP A 95 -15.11 -14.35 8.88
C ASP A 95 -13.81 -14.91 8.28
N GLY A 96 -13.48 -14.55 7.05
CA GLY A 96 -12.26 -14.98 6.36
C GLY A 96 -10.97 -14.34 6.86
N ASN A 97 -11.01 -13.14 7.46
CA ASN A 97 -9.82 -12.39 7.86
C ASN A 97 -9.77 -12.02 9.36
N LYS A 98 -10.83 -12.29 10.14
CA LYS A 98 -10.97 -11.91 11.56
C LYS A 98 -9.82 -12.37 12.43
N LYS A 99 -9.29 -13.58 12.19
CA LYS A 99 -8.10 -14.09 12.89
C LYS A 99 -6.81 -13.27 12.67
N TRP A 100 -6.82 -12.38 11.69
CA TRP A 100 -5.71 -11.49 11.33
C TRP A 100 -6.00 -10.03 11.67
N GLU A 101 -7.04 -9.76 12.47
CA GLU A 101 -7.44 -8.42 12.89
C GLU A 101 -6.26 -7.64 13.49
N TRP A 102 -5.39 -8.30 14.26
CA TRP A 102 -4.20 -7.70 14.88
C TRP A 102 -3.17 -7.14 13.89
N LEU A 103 -3.20 -7.55 12.61
CA LEU A 103 -2.36 -6.98 11.55
C LEU A 103 -2.93 -5.68 10.96
N LYS A 104 -4.21 -5.40 11.23
CA LYS A 104 -4.86 -4.15 10.81
C LYS A 104 -4.59 -3.07 11.86
N LYS A 105 -4.49 -1.82 11.38
CA LYS A 105 -4.18 -0.67 12.23
C LYS A 105 -4.96 0.56 11.75
N PRO A 106 -6.22 0.75 12.19
CA PRO A 106 -7.07 1.88 11.79
C PRO A 106 -6.45 3.24 12.13
N GLY A 107 -5.85 3.35 13.31
CA GLY A 107 -5.15 4.56 13.76
C GLY A 107 -3.82 4.87 13.06
N LYS A 108 -3.46 4.13 11.99
CA LYS A 108 -2.17 4.32 11.31
C LYS A 108 -2.06 5.67 10.57
N THR A 109 -3.20 6.21 10.13
CA THR A 109 -3.24 7.46 9.36
C THR A 109 -2.76 8.65 10.18
N SER A 110 -3.05 8.69 11.48
CA SER A 110 -2.56 9.79 12.34
C SER A 110 -1.03 9.80 12.44
N GLU A 111 -0.38 8.63 12.45
CA GLU A 111 1.09 8.51 12.44
C GLU A 111 1.75 8.97 11.14
N ILE A 112 0.99 9.00 10.04
CA ILE A 112 1.49 9.50 8.75
C ILE A 112 1.49 11.04 8.74
N ILE A 113 0.42 11.65 9.26
CA ILE A 113 0.16 13.09 9.19
C ILE A 113 0.89 13.86 10.31
N SER A 114 1.14 13.24 11.46
CA SER A 114 1.87 13.84 12.61
C SER A 114 3.32 14.17 12.32
#